data_AF-A0A1N6UIV6-F1
#
_entry.id   AF-A0A1N6UIV6-F1
#
_cell.length_a   1.000
_cell.length_b   1.000
_cell.length_c   1.000
_cell.angle_alpha   90.00
_cell.angle_beta   90.00
_cell.angle_gamma   90.00
#
_symmetry.space_group_name_H-M   'P 1'
#
loop_
_entity.id
_entity.type
_entity.pdbx_description
1 polymer ?
#
loop_
_entity_poly.entity_id
_entity_poly.type
_entity_poly.pdbx_seq_one_letter_code
_entity_poly.pdbx_strand_id
1 'polypeptide(L)'
;METVNLSISNAVSIFLFFTGWFFLLLFTLLPFLEGAFVVHAGLYWFITGYFLFIPMFAFAILSVRREGSRDIENIRLSLGVRGFSKKDLKYSIVGLIFVFLCTGIIFGISAALTHRFGIRPLSTTPWFMEFESFQGHERFFLLFWFPMFFFNIAGEEILWRGYIQTRLRGNYSWLLCSFLWMVFHIPFGLDLMIVLIPLLFVIPYVHKKTENTSNAMLIHGLYNGPVFVLVALGVIQ
;
A
#
# COMPACT_ATOMS: atom_id res chain seq x y z
N MET A 1 -7.39 3.35 -27.53
CA MET A 1 -7.25 4.68 -26.91
C MET A 1 -5.78 4.92 -26.66
N GLU A 2 -5.23 6.02 -27.19
CA GLU A 2 -3.90 6.46 -26.77
C GLU A 2 -3.97 6.87 -25.29
N THR A 3 -3.09 6.30 -24.47
CA THR A 3 -2.98 6.70 -23.06
C THR A 3 -2.37 8.10 -22.99
N VAL A 4 -3.06 9.01 -22.29
CA VAL A 4 -2.52 10.36 -22.05
C VAL A 4 -1.24 10.23 -21.23
N ASN A 5 -0.18 10.88 -21.68
CA ASN A 5 1.10 10.84 -20.99
C ASN A 5 1.07 11.80 -19.80
N LEU A 6 1.50 11.30 -18.64
CA LEU A 6 1.58 12.09 -17.42
C LEU A 6 2.99 12.67 -17.30
N SER A 7 3.10 13.97 -17.07
CA SER A 7 4.40 14.59 -16.79
C SER A 7 4.94 14.14 -15.44
N ILE A 8 6.27 14.14 -15.27
CA ILE A 8 6.91 13.84 -13.98
C ILE A 8 6.40 14.78 -12.89
N SER A 9 6.26 16.08 -13.20
CA SER A 9 5.73 17.06 -12.25
C SER A 9 4.32 16.71 -11.78
N ASN A 10 3.44 16.28 -12.68
CA ASN A 10 2.07 15.91 -12.30
C ASN A 10 2.07 14.64 -11.44
N ALA A 11 2.89 13.64 -11.76
CA ALA A 11 3.03 12.44 -10.94
C ALA A 11 3.51 12.78 -9.52
N VAL A 12 4.57 13.60 -9.40
CA VAL A 12 5.10 14.09 -8.12
C VAL A 12 4.01 14.83 -7.33
N SER A 13 3.29 15.76 -7.97
CA SER A 13 2.21 16.50 -7.31
C SER A 13 1.10 15.60 -6.77
N ILE A 14 0.71 14.56 -7.50
CA ILE A 14 -0.32 13.61 -7.04
C ILE A 14 0.19 12.82 -5.82
N PHE A 15 1.42 12.31 -5.87
CA PHE A 15 2.02 11.62 -4.72
C PHE A 15 2.13 12.52 -3.50
N LEU A 16 2.64 13.74 -3.66
CA LEU A 16 2.78 14.70 -2.56
C LEU A 16 1.43 15.14 -2.01
N PHE A 17 0.42 15.31 -2.87
CA PHE A 17 -0.94 15.62 -2.43
C PHE A 17 -1.49 14.53 -1.50
N PHE A 18 -1.42 13.26 -1.90
CA PHE A 18 -1.92 12.16 -1.06
C PHE A 18 -1.05 11.90 0.16
N THR A 19 0.25 12.20 0.10
CA THR A 19 1.14 12.16 1.27
C THR A 19 0.75 13.24 2.28
N GLY A 20 0.53 14.47 1.82
CA GLY A 20 0.06 15.58 2.65
C GLY A 20 -1.34 15.33 3.21
N TRP A 21 -2.24 14.77 2.40
CA TRP A 21 -3.56 14.34 2.83
C TRP A 21 -3.48 13.28 3.93
N PHE A 22 -2.57 12.30 3.78
CA PHE A 22 -2.35 11.29 4.81
C PHE A 22 -1.86 11.93 6.12
N PHE A 23 -0.87 12.80 6.08
CA PHE A 23 -0.46 13.56 7.29
C PHE A 23 -1.61 14.34 7.90
N LEU A 24 -2.40 15.06 7.08
CA LEU A 24 -3.53 15.82 7.58
C LEU A 24 -4.51 14.91 8.34
N LEU A 25 -4.85 13.74 7.78
CA LEU A 25 -5.71 12.78 8.44
C LEU A 25 -5.14 12.27 9.77
N LEU A 26 -3.82 12.02 9.83
CA LEU A 26 -3.15 11.60 11.06
C LEU A 26 -3.09 12.69 12.14
N PHE A 27 -3.08 13.97 11.75
CA PHE A 27 -3.04 15.10 12.70
C PHE A 27 -4.41 15.71 13.00
N THR A 28 -5.48 15.27 12.32
CA THR A 28 -6.82 15.82 12.51
C THR A 28 -7.84 14.73 12.81
N LEU A 29 -8.14 13.87 11.83
CA LEU A 29 -9.18 12.85 11.95
C LEU A 29 -8.83 11.80 13.01
N LEU A 30 -7.60 11.28 12.99
CA LEU A 30 -7.20 10.23 13.92
C LEU A 30 -7.30 10.70 15.41
N PRO A 31 -6.67 11.82 15.82
CA PRO A 31 -6.82 12.34 17.18
C PRO A 31 -8.25 12.71 17.55
N PHE A 32 -9.03 13.21 16.59
CA PHE A 32 -10.45 13.48 16.83
C PHE A 32 -11.22 12.19 17.16
N LEU A 33 -10.98 11.10 16.43
CA LEU A 33 -11.64 9.82 16.69
C LEU A 33 -11.23 9.25 18.05
N GLU A 34 -9.93 9.31 18.38
CA GLU A 34 -9.39 8.88 19.68
C GLU A 34 -9.97 9.69 20.85
N GLY A 35 -10.17 10.99 20.68
CA GLY A 35 -10.74 11.87 21.70
C GLY A 35 -12.27 11.79 21.83
N ALA A 36 -12.97 11.45 20.74
CA ALA A 36 -14.44 11.44 20.70
C ALA A 36 -15.07 10.08 21.04
N PHE A 37 -14.34 8.97 20.82
CA PHE A 37 -14.87 7.63 20.99
C PHE A 37 -13.91 6.77 21.80
N VAL A 38 -14.43 5.85 22.61
CA VAL A 38 -13.65 4.85 23.35
C VAL A 38 -13.89 3.49 22.70
N VAL A 39 -13.09 3.16 21.69
CA VAL A 39 -13.15 1.90 20.94
C VAL A 39 -11.74 1.36 20.71
N HIS A 40 -11.63 0.12 20.21
CA HIS A 40 -10.34 -0.50 19.95
C HIS A 40 -9.51 0.32 18.94
N ALA A 41 -8.22 0.51 19.22
CA ALA A 41 -7.32 1.38 18.45
C ALA A 41 -7.29 1.08 16.94
N GLY A 42 -7.32 -0.22 16.57
CA GLY A 42 -7.44 -0.65 15.18
C GLY A 42 -8.62 -0.02 14.42
N LEU A 43 -9.76 0.24 15.06
CA LEU A 43 -10.91 0.87 14.41
C LEU A 43 -10.66 2.33 14.02
N TYR A 44 -9.92 3.09 14.83
CA TYR A 44 -9.55 4.46 14.48
C TYR A 44 -8.75 4.48 13.19
N TRP A 45 -7.79 3.56 13.05
CA TRP A 45 -7.04 3.40 11.81
C TRP A 45 -7.92 2.93 10.65
N PHE A 46 -8.84 1.99 10.85
CA PHE A 46 -9.68 1.54 9.73
C PHE A 46 -10.53 2.68 9.19
N ILE A 47 -11.11 3.49 10.08
CA ILE A 47 -11.89 4.68 9.70
C ILE A 47 -10.98 5.68 8.98
N THR A 48 -9.85 6.07 9.57
CA THR A 48 -8.90 7.00 8.95
C THR A 48 -8.41 6.50 7.59
N GLY A 49 -8.15 5.19 7.48
CA GLY A 49 -7.78 4.51 6.25
C GLY A 49 -8.85 4.61 5.15
N TYR A 50 -10.14 4.50 5.48
CA TYR A 50 -11.20 4.74 4.50
C TYR A 50 -11.14 6.15 3.91
N PHE A 51 -10.90 7.18 4.74
CA PHE A 51 -10.76 8.57 4.30
C PHE A 51 -9.48 8.82 3.49
N LEU A 52 -8.51 7.91 3.52
CA LEU A 52 -7.32 7.98 2.67
C LEU A 52 -7.52 7.21 1.36
N PHE A 53 -7.86 5.93 1.47
CA PHE A 53 -7.77 5.00 0.34
C PHE A 53 -8.97 5.05 -0.61
N ILE A 54 -10.18 5.35 -0.12
CA ILE A 54 -11.34 5.55 -1.00
C ILE A 54 -11.12 6.77 -1.92
N PRO A 55 -10.68 7.95 -1.42
CA PRO A 55 -10.33 9.07 -2.29
C PRO A 55 -9.25 8.75 -3.32
N MET A 56 -8.22 7.98 -2.96
CA MET A 56 -7.19 7.53 -3.91
C MET A 56 -7.77 6.67 -5.03
N PHE A 57 -8.58 5.68 -4.67
CA PHE A 57 -9.30 4.82 -5.62
C PHE A 57 -10.22 5.63 -6.54
N ALA A 58 -11.01 6.53 -5.96
CA ALA A 58 -11.92 7.40 -6.70
C ALA A 58 -11.16 8.34 -7.64
N PHE A 59 -10.06 8.94 -7.19
CA PHE A 59 -9.23 9.81 -8.01
C PHE A 59 -8.68 9.09 -9.24
N ALA A 60 -8.21 7.85 -9.09
CA ALA A 60 -7.72 7.07 -10.21
C ALA A 60 -8.82 6.79 -11.26
N ILE A 61 -10.02 6.40 -10.80
CA ILE A 61 -11.17 6.16 -11.69
C ILE A 61 -11.62 7.45 -12.37
N LEU A 62 -11.75 8.55 -11.64
CA LEU A 62 -12.15 9.84 -12.18
C LEU A 62 -11.13 10.35 -13.20
N SER A 63 -9.84 10.10 -12.98
CA SER A 63 -8.79 10.52 -13.90
C SER A 63 -8.86 9.78 -15.23
N VAL A 64 -9.05 8.45 -15.23
CA VAL A 64 -9.23 7.72 -16.51
C VAL A 64 -10.56 8.03 -17.20
N ARG A 65 -11.61 8.36 -16.44
CA ARG A 65 -12.88 8.86 -17.01
C ARG A 65 -12.70 10.19 -17.72
N ARG A 66 -11.93 11.11 -17.14
CA ARG A 66 -11.58 12.40 -17.77
C ARG A 66 -10.76 12.23 -19.05
N GLU A 67 -10.00 11.14 -19.16
CA GLU A 67 -9.27 10.76 -20.38
C GLU A 67 -10.14 10.07 -21.43
N GLY A 68 -11.44 9.84 -21.14
CA GLY A 68 -12.41 9.33 -22.10
C GLY A 68 -12.91 7.90 -21.85
N SER A 69 -12.41 7.20 -20.81
CA SER A 69 -12.85 5.83 -20.50
C SER A 69 -14.20 5.86 -19.79
N ARG A 70 -15.30 5.49 -20.48
CA ARG A 70 -16.67 5.68 -19.97
C ARG A 70 -17.28 4.45 -19.31
N ASP A 71 -17.15 3.28 -19.92
CA ASP A 71 -17.66 2.01 -19.39
C ASP A 71 -16.63 1.32 -18.48
N ILE A 72 -17.13 0.35 -17.70
CA ILE A 72 -16.35 -0.35 -16.67
C ILE A 72 -15.16 -1.10 -17.30
N GLU A 73 -15.34 -1.72 -18.47
CA GLU A 73 -14.29 -2.50 -19.10
C GLU A 73 -13.17 -1.61 -19.61
N ASN A 74 -13.50 -0.48 -20.24
CA ASN A 74 -12.52 0.50 -20.66
C ASN A 74 -11.79 1.13 -19.47
N ILE A 75 -12.47 1.43 -18.35
CA ILE A 75 -11.83 1.91 -17.11
C ILE A 75 -10.84 0.86 -16.59
N ARG A 76 -11.28 -0.39 -16.49
CA ARG A 76 -10.48 -1.53 -16.01
C ARG A 76 -9.21 -1.70 -16.85
N LEU A 77 -9.35 -1.70 -18.17
CA LEU A 77 -8.23 -1.82 -19.11
C LEU A 77 -7.29 -0.61 -19.08
N SER A 78 -7.82 0.60 -18.92
CA SER A 78 -7.04 1.85 -18.83
C SER A 78 -6.22 1.97 -17.54
N LEU A 79 -6.64 1.25 -16.50
CA LEU A 79 -5.94 1.12 -15.23
C LEU A 79 -5.06 -0.14 -15.18
N GLY A 80 -4.91 -0.85 -16.30
CA GLY A 80 -4.07 -2.05 -16.38
C GLY A 80 -4.56 -3.21 -15.52
N VAL A 81 -5.82 -3.22 -15.06
CA VAL A 81 -6.38 -4.31 -14.26
C VAL A 81 -6.77 -5.44 -15.20
N ARG A 82 -5.97 -6.50 -15.28
CA ARG A 82 -6.16 -7.60 -16.25
C ARG A 82 -6.15 -8.96 -15.56
N GLY A 83 -6.65 -9.99 -16.24
CA GLY A 83 -6.52 -11.38 -15.76
C GLY A 83 -5.05 -11.82 -15.77
N PHE A 84 -4.73 -12.85 -14.99
CA PHE A 84 -3.36 -13.37 -14.87
C PHE A 84 -2.99 -14.28 -16.04
N SER A 85 -1.91 -13.96 -16.74
CA SER A 85 -1.18 -14.88 -17.62
C SER A 85 -0.18 -15.74 -16.84
N LYS A 86 0.42 -16.75 -17.49
CA LYS A 86 1.53 -17.53 -16.89
C LYS A 86 2.73 -16.65 -16.52
N LYS A 87 3.01 -15.62 -17.32
CA LYS A 87 4.07 -14.65 -17.05
C LYS A 87 3.75 -13.86 -15.78
N ASP A 88 2.51 -13.41 -15.65
CA ASP A 88 2.02 -12.66 -14.50
C ASP A 88 2.16 -13.45 -13.20
N LEU A 89 1.72 -14.71 -13.20
CA LEU A 89 1.88 -15.60 -12.06
C LEU A 89 3.35 -15.82 -11.70
N LYS A 90 4.22 -16.04 -12.69
CA LYS A 90 5.66 -16.21 -12.46
C LYS A 90 6.25 -14.98 -11.78
N TYR A 91 6.00 -13.78 -12.30
CA TYR A 91 6.52 -12.54 -11.70
C TYR A 91 5.91 -12.29 -10.31
N SER A 92 4.63 -12.61 -10.10
CA SER A 92 3.98 -12.41 -8.81
C SER A 92 4.52 -13.34 -7.74
N ILE A 93 4.69 -14.63 -8.05
CA ILE A 93 5.23 -15.63 -7.12
C ILE A 93 6.70 -15.32 -6.81
N VAL A 94 7.54 -15.11 -7.83
CA VAL A 94 8.96 -14.80 -7.63
C VAL A 94 9.13 -13.48 -6.87
N GLY A 95 8.33 -12.46 -7.21
CA GLY A 95 8.34 -11.18 -6.52
C GLY A 95 7.96 -11.34 -5.04
N LEU A 96 6.88 -12.06 -4.74
CA LEU A 96 6.43 -12.29 -3.37
C LEU A 96 7.47 -13.07 -2.54
N ILE A 97 8.06 -14.13 -3.08
CA ILE A 97 9.14 -14.88 -2.42
C ILE A 97 10.33 -13.96 -2.15
N PHE A 98 10.73 -13.16 -3.14
CA PHE A 98 11.85 -12.25 -3.00
C PHE A 98 11.59 -11.19 -1.92
N VAL A 99 10.39 -10.61 -1.87
CA VAL A 99 9.98 -9.67 -0.82
C VAL A 99 10.10 -10.33 0.55
N PHE A 100 9.51 -11.51 0.77
CA PHE A 100 9.59 -12.20 2.06
C PHE A 100 11.03 -12.55 2.47
N LEU A 101 11.86 -13.01 1.53
CA LEU A 101 13.28 -13.28 1.80
C LEU A 101 14.03 -12.01 2.23
N CYS A 102 13.86 -10.91 1.50
CA CYS A 102 14.51 -9.64 1.83
C CYS A 102 14.01 -9.08 3.16
N THR A 103 12.70 -9.12 3.42
CA THR A 103 12.11 -8.72 4.71
C THR A 103 12.66 -9.59 5.85
N GLY A 104 12.76 -10.91 5.66
CA GLY A 104 13.38 -11.82 6.63
C GLY A 104 14.84 -11.49 6.91
N ILE A 105 15.62 -11.12 5.89
CA ILE A 105 17.00 -10.65 6.05
C ILE A 105 17.04 -9.34 6.87
N ILE A 106 16.14 -8.40 6.61
CA ILE A 106 16.04 -7.14 7.37
C ILE A 106 15.80 -7.43 8.85
N PHE A 107 14.85 -8.30 9.18
CA PHE A 107 14.60 -8.70 10.57
C PHE A 107 15.78 -9.47 11.18
N GLY A 108 16.43 -10.35 10.42
CA GLY A 108 17.63 -11.07 10.86
C GLY A 108 18.78 -10.12 11.21
N ILE A 109 19.01 -9.09 10.38
CA ILE A 109 19.99 -8.04 10.65
C ILE A 109 19.57 -7.23 11.89
N SER A 110 18.30 -6.80 11.98
CA SER A 110 17.79 -6.06 13.14
C SER A 110 17.98 -6.84 14.45
N ALA A 111 17.67 -8.14 14.46
CA ALA A 111 17.88 -9.01 15.61
C ALA A 111 19.36 -9.17 15.96
N ALA A 112 20.24 -9.34 14.96
CA ALA A 112 21.68 -9.43 15.19
C ALA A 112 22.26 -8.13 15.75
N LEU A 113 21.81 -6.97 15.25
CA LEU A 113 22.20 -5.66 15.76
C LEU A 113 21.70 -5.41 17.18
N THR A 114 20.48 -5.86 17.49
CA THR A 114 19.90 -5.80 18.83
C THR A 114 20.75 -6.61 19.80
N HIS A 115 21.04 -7.87 19.47
CA HIS A 115 21.81 -8.76 20.33
C HIS A 115 23.27 -8.30 20.51
N ARG A 116 23.91 -7.74 19.47
CA ARG A 116 25.34 -7.39 19.51
C ARG A 116 25.63 -5.98 20.03
N PHE A 117 24.74 -5.03 19.74
CA PHE A 117 24.98 -3.60 19.98
C PHE A 117 23.90 -2.95 20.84
N GLY A 118 22.86 -3.69 21.27
CA GLY A 118 21.76 -3.14 22.05
C GLY A 118 20.89 -2.14 21.27
N ILE A 119 20.95 -2.16 19.94
CA ILE A 119 20.10 -1.31 19.09
C ILE A 119 18.65 -1.79 19.20
N ARG A 120 17.68 -0.87 19.29
CA ARG A 120 16.25 -1.23 19.35
C ARG A 120 15.83 -2.03 18.11
N PRO A 121 15.03 -3.11 18.24
CA PRO A 121 14.50 -3.84 17.10
C PRO A 121 13.56 -2.95 16.26
N LEU A 122 13.49 -3.24 14.96
CA LEU A 122 12.56 -2.56 14.05
C LEU A 122 11.10 -2.89 14.44
N SER A 123 10.27 -1.87 14.54
CA SER A 123 8.82 -2.01 14.72
C SER A 123 8.10 -2.17 13.38
N THR A 124 7.13 -3.08 13.30
CA THR A 124 6.16 -3.18 12.21
C THR A 124 4.92 -2.32 12.44
N THR A 125 4.74 -1.79 13.65
CA THR A 125 3.61 -0.95 14.03
C THR A 125 3.97 0.52 13.82
N PRO A 126 3.14 1.30 13.09
CA PRO A 126 3.33 2.74 12.93
C PRO A 126 3.29 3.49 14.27
N TRP A 127 3.98 4.63 14.36
CA TRP A 127 4.07 5.43 15.60
C TRP A 127 2.74 5.99 16.11
N PHE A 128 1.73 6.11 15.24
CA PHE A 128 0.40 6.63 15.58
C PHE A 128 -0.58 5.51 15.97
N MET A 129 -0.11 4.27 16.12
CA MET A 129 -0.95 3.12 16.42
C MET A 129 -0.35 2.31 17.56
N GLU A 130 -1.20 1.95 18.51
CA GLU A 130 -0.95 0.88 19.46
C GLU A 130 -1.93 -0.24 19.13
N PHE A 131 -1.43 -1.33 18.53
CA PHE A 131 -2.29 -2.40 18.05
C PHE A 131 -2.24 -3.59 19.02
N GLU A 132 -3.35 -3.85 19.68
CA GLU A 132 -3.58 -5.06 20.45
C GLU A 132 -4.36 -6.09 19.62
N SER A 133 -4.16 -7.37 19.92
CA SER A 133 -4.90 -8.45 19.26
C SER A 133 -6.36 -8.44 19.72
N PHE A 134 -7.29 -8.60 18.77
CA PHE A 134 -8.73 -8.60 19.02
C PHE A 134 -9.17 -9.74 19.93
N GLN A 135 -9.90 -9.40 20.99
CA GLN A 135 -10.42 -10.35 21.97
C GLN A 135 -11.94 -10.53 21.83
N GLY A 136 -12.41 -11.77 22.01
CA GLY A 136 -13.85 -12.08 22.01
C GLY A 136 -14.58 -11.57 20.76
N HIS A 137 -15.51 -10.64 20.95
CA HIS A 137 -16.36 -10.08 19.90
C HIS A 137 -15.63 -9.06 19.00
N GLU A 138 -14.50 -8.51 19.43
CA GLU A 138 -13.68 -7.59 18.64
C GLU A 138 -13.16 -8.26 17.37
N ARG A 139 -13.12 -9.60 17.32
CA ARG A 139 -12.77 -10.34 16.10
C ARG A 139 -13.70 -10.01 14.93
N PHE A 140 -14.94 -9.58 15.19
CA PHE A 140 -15.84 -9.09 14.15
C PHE A 140 -15.39 -7.75 13.54
N PHE A 141 -14.45 -7.03 14.15
CA PHE A 141 -13.82 -5.85 13.54
C PHE A 141 -13.05 -6.20 12.26
N LEU A 142 -12.68 -7.47 12.05
CA LEU A 142 -12.16 -7.92 10.76
C LEU A 142 -13.15 -7.74 9.60
N LEU A 143 -14.47 -7.70 9.87
CA LEU A 143 -15.48 -7.37 8.87
C LEU A 143 -15.44 -5.89 8.46
N PHE A 144 -15.02 -5.00 9.36
CA PHE A 144 -14.78 -3.59 9.06
C PHE A 144 -13.40 -3.37 8.45
N TRP A 145 -12.43 -4.19 8.84
CA TRP A 145 -11.10 -4.18 8.23
C TRP A 145 -11.14 -4.62 6.78
N PHE A 146 -11.90 -5.67 6.44
CA PHE A 146 -11.83 -6.27 5.11
C PHE A 146 -12.12 -5.30 3.94
N PRO A 147 -13.18 -4.46 3.97
CA PRO A 147 -13.38 -3.45 2.93
C PRO A 147 -12.32 -2.35 2.97
N MET A 148 -11.84 -1.96 4.16
CA MET A 148 -10.74 -0.99 4.28
C MET A 148 -9.48 -1.54 3.62
N PHE A 149 -9.14 -2.79 3.90
CA PHE A 149 -8.01 -3.51 3.32
C PHE A 149 -8.14 -3.62 1.81
N PHE A 150 -9.34 -3.91 1.28
CA PHE A 150 -9.57 -3.85 -0.15
C PHE A 150 -9.22 -2.47 -0.72
N PHE A 151 -9.71 -1.38 -0.11
CA PHE A 151 -9.38 -0.04 -0.59
C PHE A 151 -7.92 0.33 -0.37
N ASN A 152 -7.27 -0.12 0.71
CA ASN A 152 -5.84 0.07 0.92
C ASN A 152 -5.06 -0.50 -0.26
N ILE A 153 -5.28 -1.78 -0.60
CA ILE A 153 -4.58 -2.43 -1.70
C ILE A 153 -5.02 -1.86 -3.05
N ALA A 154 -6.32 -1.85 -3.33
CA ALA A 154 -6.82 -1.43 -4.64
C ALA A 154 -6.64 0.07 -4.87
N GLY A 155 -6.91 0.92 -3.89
CA GLY A 155 -6.78 2.37 -3.98
C GLY A 155 -5.34 2.80 -4.21
N GLU A 156 -4.38 2.20 -3.52
CA GLU A 156 -2.96 2.44 -3.79
C GLU A 156 -2.55 1.91 -5.16
N GLU A 157 -2.78 0.63 -5.45
CA GLU A 157 -2.25 0.02 -6.67
C GLU A 157 -2.90 0.57 -7.94
N ILE A 158 -4.20 0.85 -7.91
CA ILE A 158 -4.90 1.43 -9.05
C ILE A 158 -4.43 2.86 -9.31
N LEU A 159 -4.14 3.65 -8.27
CA LEU A 159 -3.60 4.99 -8.46
C LEU A 159 -2.12 4.95 -8.88
N TRP A 160 -1.27 4.27 -8.13
CA TRP A 160 0.18 4.29 -8.35
C TRP A 160 0.59 3.54 -9.61
N ARG A 161 0.07 2.33 -9.82
CA ARG A 161 0.51 1.45 -10.93
C ARG A 161 -0.44 1.60 -12.11
N GLY A 162 -1.73 1.49 -11.82
CA GLY A 162 -2.77 1.57 -12.85
C GLY A 162 -2.82 2.93 -13.53
N TYR A 163 -2.84 4.01 -12.75
CA TYR A 163 -2.93 5.36 -13.28
C TYR A 163 -1.55 5.97 -13.58
N ILE A 164 -0.74 6.23 -12.56
CA ILE A 164 0.49 7.03 -12.68
C ILE A 164 1.57 6.30 -13.46
N GLN A 165 2.00 5.11 -13.01
CA GLN A 165 3.15 4.42 -13.61
C GLN A 165 2.91 4.05 -15.07
N THR A 166 1.69 3.68 -15.44
CA THR A 166 1.29 3.38 -16.84
C THR A 166 1.39 4.60 -17.76
N ARG A 167 1.33 5.82 -17.21
CA ARG A 167 1.36 7.08 -17.98
C ARG A 167 2.72 7.77 -17.95
N LEU A 168 3.64 7.33 -17.09
CA LEU A 168 5.00 7.83 -17.04
C LEU A 168 5.85 7.20 -18.15
N ARG A 169 6.48 8.06 -18.95
CA ARG A 169 7.42 7.63 -20.00
C ARG A 169 8.78 7.24 -19.42
N GLY A 170 9.48 6.36 -20.12
CA GLY A 170 10.87 5.99 -19.84
C GLY A 170 11.06 4.62 -19.19
N ASN A 171 12.25 4.05 -19.39
CA ASN A 171 12.58 2.70 -18.91
C ASN A 171 12.72 2.62 -17.38
N TYR A 172 12.96 3.76 -16.73
CA TYR A 172 13.18 3.87 -15.29
C TYR A 172 12.01 4.53 -14.54
N SER A 173 10.86 4.71 -15.17
CA SER A 173 9.67 5.30 -14.50
C SER A 173 9.25 4.53 -13.26
N TRP A 174 9.49 3.21 -13.23
CA TRP A 174 9.23 2.36 -12.07
C TRP A 174 10.11 2.72 -10.86
N LEU A 175 11.36 3.17 -11.06
CA LEU A 175 12.22 3.64 -9.96
C LEU A 175 11.67 4.93 -9.38
N LEU A 176 11.28 5.88 -10.23
CA LEU A 176 10.63 7.11 -9.79
C LEU A 176 9.36 6.81 -8.99
N CYS A 177 8.51 5.92 -9.49
CA CYS A 177 7.33 5.45 -8.74
C CYS A 177 7.70 4.80 -7.41
N SER A 178 8.78 4.02 -7.35
CA SER A 178 9.25 3.40 -6.10
C SER A 178 9.63 4.47 -5.07
N PHE A 179 10.43 5.47 -5.47
CA PHE A 179 10.83 6.57 -4.57
C PHE A 179 9.65 7.45 -4.14
N LEU A 180 8.73 7.78 -5.05
CA LEU A 180 7.54 8.55 -4.68
C LEU A 180 6.60 7.75 -3.77
N TRP A 181 6.53 6.43 -3.95
CA TRP A 181 5.76 5.56 -3.06
C TRP A 181 6.42 5.41 -1.69
N MET A 182 7.76 5.42 -1.60
CA MET A 182 8.46 5.58 -0.32
C MET A 182 8.09 6.89 0.37
N VAL A 183 8.02 8.01 -0.36
CA VAL A 183 7.60 9.31 0.18
C VAL A 183 6.17 9.22 0.75
N PHE A 184 5.26 8.56 0.04
CA PHE A 184 3.90 8.30 0.53
C PHE A 184 3.86 7.49 1.83
N HIS A 185 4.87 6.65 2.08
CA HIS A 185 4.98 5.81 3.27
C HIS A 185 5.68 6.48 4.46
N ILE A 186 6.27 7.68 4.29
CA ILE A 186 6.90 8.42 5.39
C ILE A 186 5.99 8.57 6.62
N PRO A 187 4.67 8.84 6.50
CA PRO A 187 3.78 8.97 7.65
C PRO A 187 3.71 7.73 8.55
N PHE A 188 4.05 6.53 8.05
CA PHE A 188 4.10 5.32 8.86
C PHE A 188 5.33 5.23 9.78
N GLY A 189 6.35 6.06 9.56
CA GLY A 189 7.59 6.07 10.34
C GLY A 189 8.73 5.28 9.68
N LEU A 190 9.95 5.54 10.15
CA LEU A 190 11.18 5.03 9.54
C LEU A 190 11.33 3.52 9.65
N ASP A 191 10.98 2.92 10.79
CA ASP A 191 11.11 1.48 11.02
C ASP A 191 10.32 0.69 9.97
N LEU A 192 9.03 1.00 9.84
CA LEU A 192 8.16 0.35 8.88
C LEU A 192 8.61 0.66 7.44
N MET A 193 9.03 1.89 7.14
CA MET A 193 9.57 2.23 5.83
C MET A 193 10.78 1.36 5.46
N ILE A 194 11.70 1.10 6.39
CA ILE A 194 12.85 0.20 6.19
C ILE A 194 12.37 -1.22 5.87
N VAL A 195 11.46 -1.75 6.68
CA VAL A 195 10.87 -3.09 6.50
C VAL A 195 10.19 -3.21 5.13
N LEU A 196 9.56 -2.14 4.64
CA LEU A 196 8.82 -2.13 3.38
C LEU A 196 9.71 -1.93 2.14
N ILE A 197 10.98 -1.54 2.25
CA ILE A 197 11.87 -1.29 1.09
C ILE A 197 11.77 -2.38 0.01
N PRO A 198 11.83 -3.70 0.32
CA PRO A 198 11.73 -4.73 -0.71
C PRO A 198 10.42 -4.65 -1.49
N LEU A 199 9.30 -4.49 -0.78
CA LEU A 199 7.97 -4.35 -1.37
C LEU A 199 7.89 -3.10 -2.26
N LEU A 200 8.43 -1.98 -1.76
CA LEU A 200 8.39 -0.66 -2.39
C LEU A 200 9.05 -0.63 -3.78
N PHE A 201 10.05 -1.49 -4.02
CA PHE A 201 10.72 -1.62 -5.31
C PHE A 201 10.22 -2.80 -6.15
N VAL A 202 9.87 -3.94 -5.52
CA VAL A 202 9.44 -5.14 -6.25
C VAL A 202 8.11 -4.89 -6.95
N ILE A 203 7.14 -4.25 -6.31
CA ILE A 203 5.82 -4.05 -6.93
C ILE A 203 5.92 -3.17 -8.18
N PRO A 204 6.52 -1.95 -8.16
CA PRO A 204 6.68 -1.16 -9.37
C PRO A 204 7.47 -1.88 -10.46
N TYR A 205 8.49 -2.65 -10.08
CA TYR A 205 9.27 -3.44 -11.04
C TYR A 205 8.44 -4.55 -11.70
N VAL A 206 7.69 -5.32 -10.92
CA VAL A 206 6.78 -6.36 -11.44
C VAL A 206 5.77 -5.73 -12.38
N HIS A 207 5.11 -4.64 -11.97
CA HIS A 207 4.18 -3.92 -12.84
C HIS A 207 4.86 -3.46 -14.14
N LYS A 208 6.09 -2.96 -14.09
CA LYS A 208 6.83 -2.58 -15.32
C LYS A 208 7.07 -3.77 -16.26
N LYS A 209 7.28 -4.98 -15.71
CA LYS A 209 7.52 -6.18 -16.52
C LYS A 209 6.25 -6.80 -17.07
N THR A 210 5.11 -6.57 -16.43
CA THR A 210 3.85 -7.24 -16.76
C THR A 210 2.78 -6.32 -17.33
N GLU A 211 2.87 -5.01 -17.06
CA GLU A 211 1.87 -3.99 -17.39
C GLU A 211 0.47 -4.39 -16.91
N ASN A 212 0.43 -5.01 -15.73
CA ASN A 212 -0.76 -5.59 -15.13
C ASN A 212 -0.81 -5.26 -13.64
N THR A 213 -1.71 -4.34 -13.29
CA THR A 213 -1.94 -3.85 -11.93
C THR A 213 -2.44 -4.96 -11.01
N SER A 214 -3.08 -6.01 -11.54
CA SER A 214 -3.53 -7.15 -10.74
C SER A 214 -2.37 -7.89 -10.07
N ASN A 215 -1.19 -7.91 -10.68
CA ASN A 215 0.01 -8.51 -10.09
C ASN A 215 0.50 -7.72 -8.89
N ALA A 216 0.46 -6.40 -9.01
CA ALA A 216 0.81 -5.48 -7.94
C ALA A 216 -0.15 -5.65 -6.76
N MET A 217 -1.46 -5.68 -7.01
CA MET A 217 -2.49 -5.93 -5.99
C MET A 217 -2.32 -7.30 -5.32
N LEU A 218 -1.98 -8.34 -6.08
CA LEU A 218 -1.75 -9.68 -5.53
C LEU A 218 -0.55 -9.71 -4.57
N ILE A 219 0.60 -9.17 -4.99
CA ILE A 219 1.80 -9.14 -4.13
C ILE A 219 1.53 -8.29 -2.88
N HIS A 220 0.96 -7.09 -3.07
CA HIS A 220 0.68 -6.16 -1.98
C HIS A 220 -0.30 -6.78 -0.98
N GLY A 221 -1.41 -7.35 -1.47
CA GLY A 221 -2.42 -7.97 -0.63
C GLY A 221 -1.91 -9.20 0.11
N LEU A 222 -1.16 -10.09 -0.54
CA LEU A 222 -0.61 -11.28 0.11
C LEU A 222 0.53 -10.98 1.09
N TYR A 223 1.26 -9.88 0.89
CA TYR A 223 2.28 -9.47 1.84
C TYR A 223 1.67 -8.83 3.10
N ASN A 224 0.68 -7.93 2.95
CA ASN A 224 0.10 -7.21 4.09
C ASN A 224 -1.00 -8.00 4.82
N GLY A 225 -1.92 -8.61 4.08
CA GLY A 225 -3.17 -9.15 4.62
C GLY A 225 -2.99 -10.31 5.61
N PRO A 226 -2.33 -11.41 5.23
CA PRO A 226 -2.15 -12.57 6.09
C PRO A 226 -1.45 -12.24 7.41
N VAL A 227 -0.37 -11.45 7.36
CA VAL A 227 0.37 -11.04 8.55
C VAL A 227 -0.52 -10.21 9.48
N PHE A 228 -1.26 -9.25 8.94
CA PHE A 228 -2.21 -8.46 9.72
C PHE A 228 -3.27 -9.34 10.39
N VAL A 229 -3.86 -10.30 9.67
CA VAL A 229 -4.88 -11.19 10.25
C VAL A 229 -4.30 -12.06 11.38
N LEU A 230 -3.07 -12.56 11.22
CA LEU A 230 -2.42 -13.35 12.26
C LEU A 230 -2.12 -12.51 13.52
N VAL A 231 -1.67 -11.27 13.35
CA VAL A 231 -1.45 -10.32 14.47
C VAL A 231 -2.78 -9.93 15.13
N ALA A 232 -3.80 -9.61 14.33
CA ALA A 232 -5.15 -9.26 14.78
C ALA A 232 -5.81 -10.38 15.58
N LEU A 233 -5.53 -11.64 15.26
CA LEU A 233 -6.04 -12.80 16.00
C LEU A 233 -5.13 -13.24 17.16
N GLY A 234 -3.98 -12.60 17.35
CA GLY A 234 -3.01 -12.94 18.40
C GLY A 234 -2.27 -14.26 18.17
N VAL A 235 -2.19 -14.72 16.92
CA VAL A 235 -1.43 -15.92 16.55
C VAL A 235 0.07 -15.63 16.55
N ILE A 236 0.45 -14.41 16.17
CA ILE A 236 1.82 -13.89 16.19
C ILE A 236 1.82 -12.46 16.76
N GLN A 237 2.95 -12.01 17.30
CA GLN A 237 3.16 -10.65 17.82
C GLN A 237 4.41 -10.04 17.20
#